data_AF-A0A661NFF7-F1
#
_entry.id   AF-A0A661NFF7-F1
#
_cell.length_a   1.000
_cell.length_b   1.000
_cell.length_c   1.000
_cell.angle_alpha   90.00
_cell.angle_beta   90.00
_cell.angle_gamma   90.00
#
_symmetry.space_group_name_H-M   'P 1'
#
loop_
_entity.id
_entity.type
_entity.pdbx_description
1 polymer ?
#
loop_
_entity_poly.entity_id
_entity_poly.type
_entity_poly.pdbx_seq_one_letter_code
_entity_poly.pdbx_strand_id
1 'polypeptide(L)'
;EPKGATEVAAFADFARRNVANGVHSGSGRTAPEAEDTDYYPVALTREAIKPGVTFADPYGHLFVIADWIPQSLDGYGVLVGADAQPDGTIGRRRFWRGSFLFTPDTREVGAGFKAFRPLRYRGARIRPVKNAAIASLPGMTPHSMQQYQGTTDDFYDQVEALINPRPLDSQQLLDVLIEAFYEQVKRRVISVQNGEDYKAERRGTIAMPRGHAIFETTGPWEDYSTPSRDMCLLIALDTVLGFPATVQRRPERFGLPAGDGLAAAVAALERHLDSALTERRFRYRRSDGSLQELSAQDVAGRARDFEMAYNPNDCVEVRWAASEGSDERATCRKRAPGPQQRRMSDYRKWFAERRRPAR
;
A
#
# COMPACT_ATOMS: atom_id res chain seq x y z
N GLU A 1 1.37 44.31 14.84
CA GLU A 1 2.29 43.31 15.44
C GLU A 1 1.76 42.94 16.82
N PRO A 2 1.52 41.65 17.13
CA PRO A 2 1.19 41.27 18.50
C PRO A 2 2.46 41.42 19.34
N LYS A 3 2.46 42.43 20.22
CA LYS A 3 3.48 42.61 21.25
C LYS A 3 3.43 41.44 22.23
N GLY A 4 4.52 40.68 22.34
CA GLY A 4 4.78 39.80 23.49
C GLY A 4 5.03 38.31 23.24
N ALA A 5 4.95 37.82 22.00
CA ALA A 5 5.37 36.44 21.71
C ALA A 5 6.88 36.38 21.48
N THR A 6 7.60 35.53 22.21
CA THR A 6 8.97 35.14 21.84
C THR A 6 8.97 34.60 20.42
N GLU A 7 10.07 34.70 19.68
CA GLU A 7 10.17 34.14 18.31
C GLU A 7 9.77 32.67 18.26
N VAL A 8 10.08 31.91 19.33
CA VAL A 8 9.64 30.52 19.52
C VAL A 8 8.12 30.40 19.63
N ALA A 9 7.46 31.26 20.40
CA ALA A 9 6.01 31.26 20.52
C ALA A 9 5.32 31.70 19.22
N ALA A 10 5.90 32.67 18.51
CA ALA A 10 5.41 33.12 17.21
C ALA A 10 5.55 32.01 16.15
N PHE A 11 6.70 31.33 16.11
CA PHE A 11 6.91 30.17 15.23
C PHE A 11 5.96 29.02 15.57
N ALA A 12 5.77 28.69 16.84
CA ALA A 12 4.84 27.64 17.27
C ALA A 12 3.38 27.97 16.93
N ASP A 13 2.98 29.24 16.98
CA ASP A 13 1.65 29.66 16.54
C ASP A 13 1.50 29.56 15.02
N PHE A 14 2.48 30.04 14.26
CA PHE A 14 2.52 29.90 12.80
C PHE A 14 2.48 28.44 12.35
N ALA A 15 3.32 27.57 12.93
CA ALA A 15 3.35 26.15 12.60
C ALA A 15 2.01 25.46 12.87
N ARG A 16 1.39 25.74 14.02
CA ARG A 16 0.10 25.13 14.39
C ARG A 16 -1.09 25.67 13.61
N ARG A 17 -1.12 26.97 13.31
CA ARG A 17 -2.31 27.61 12.72
C ARG A 17 -2.24 27.79 11.22
N ASN A 18 -1.05 28.01 10.66
CA ASN A 18 -0.86 28.28 9.24
C ASN A 18 -0.32 27.05 8.50
N VAL A 19 0.71 26.39 9.04
CA VAL A 19 1.32 25.24 8.37
C VAL A 19 0.45 24.00 8.51
N ALA A 20 0.03 23.63 9.73
CA ALA A 20 -0.74 22.40 9.97
C ALA A 20 -2.10 22.38 9.24
N ASN A 21 -2.69 23.56 8.98
CA ASN A 21 -3.95 23.69 8.24
C ASN A 21 -3.74 23.80 6.71
N GLY A 22 -2.51 24.09 6.26
CA GLY A 22 -2.19 24.32 4.85
C GLY A 22 -1.38 23.20 4.19
N VAL A 23 -0.72 22.35 4.99
CA VAL A 23 0.14 21.26 4.50
C VAL A 23 -0.49 19.93 4.88
N HIS A 24 -0.94 19.20 3.86
CA HIS A 24 -1.50 17.86 4.03
C HIS A 24 -0.93 16.93 2.97
N SER A 25 -0.82 15.63 3.29
CA SER A 25 -0.21 14.64 2.40
C SER A 25 -0.92 14.51 1.04
N GLY A 26 -2.22 14.77 0.99
CA GLY A 26 -2.95 14.78 -0.28
C GLY A 26 -2.71 16.03 -1.14
N SER A 27 -1.96 17.04 -0.71
CA SER A 27 -1.47 18.13 -1.57
C SER A 27 -0.49 17.63 -2.64
N GLY A 28 0.08 16.43 -2.47
CA GLY A 28 0.88 15.78 -3.51
C GLY A 28 0.04 15.30 -4.71
N ARG A 29 -1.28 15.20 -4.56
CA ARG A 29 -2.21 14.77 -5.61
C ARG A 29 -2.46 15.93 -6.57
N THR A 30 -1.61 15.98 -7.59
CA THR A 30 -1.54 17.06 -8.57
C THR A 30 -1.77 16.47 -9.94
N ALA A 31 -2.61 17.13 -10.75
CA ALA A 31 -2.77 16.76 -12.15
C ALA A 31 -1.38 16.79 -12.82
N PRO A 32 -0.95 15.71 -13.50
CA PRO A 32 0.44 15.57 -13.98
C PRO A 32 0.96 16.69 -14.88
N GLU A 33 0.06 17.35 -15.61
CA GLU A 33 0.40 18.45 -16.52
C GLU A 33 0.17 19.84 -15.90
N ALA A 34 -0.46 19.92 -14.72
CA ALA A 34 -0.71 21.20 -14.08
C ALA A 34 0.62 21.87 -13.70
N GLU A 35 0.71 23.16 -14.04
CA GLU A 35 1.94 23.93 -13.86
C GLU A 35 1.90 24.88 -12.66
N ASP A 36 0.74 25.02 -12.02
CA ASP A 36 0.53 25.84 -10.83
C ASP A 36 0.39 24.94 -9.58
N THR A 37 1.39 24.08 -9.40
CA THR A 37 1.44 23.04 -8.38
C THR A 37 2.84 22.91 -7.81
N ASP A 38 2.96 22.43 -6.57
CA ASP A 38 4.25 22.20 -5.91
C ASP A 38 5.00 20.99 -6.46
N TYR A 39 4.33 20.10 -7.20
CA TYR A 39 4.87 18.84 -7.66
C TYR A 39 4.64 18.61 -9.15
N TYR A 40 5.56 17.88 -9.77
CA TYR A 40 5.44 17.43 -11.16
C TYR A 40 6.06 16.04 -11.33
N PRO A 41 5.52 15.20 -12.23
CA PRO A 41 6.01 13.84 -12.45
C PRO A 41 7.39 13.81 -13.13
N VAL A 42 8.17 12.78 -12.80
CA VAL A 42 9.52 12.55 -13.34
C VAL A 42 9.59 11.26 -14.17
N ALA A 43 10.68 11.06 -14.92
CA ALA A 43 10.88 9.84 -15.69
C ALA A 43 11.18 8.62 -14.79
N LEU A 44 10.94 7.41 -15.29
CA LEU A 44 11.33 6.16 -14.62
C LEU A 44 12.79 5.84 -14.96
N THR A 45 13.71 6.56 -14.32
CA THR A 45 15.15 6.29 -14.40
C THR A 45 15.81 6.47 -13.03
N ARG A 46 16.99 5.88 -12.82
CA ARG A 46 17.74 6.03 -11.57
C ARG A 46 18.17 7.49 -11.32
N GLU A 47 18.47 8.23 -12.38
CA GLU A 47 18.88 9.64 -12.31
C GLU A 47 17.70 10.53 -11.91
N ALA A 48 16.50 10.21 -12.41
CA ALA A 48 15.29 10.97 -12.15
C ALA A 48 14.72 10.70 -10.75
N ILE A 49 14.72 9.43 -10.30
CA ILE A 49 14.20 8.99 -9.00
C ILE A 49 15.34 9.04 -7.96
N LYS A 50 15.81 10.23 -7.61
CA LYS A 50 16.85 10.43 -6.59
C LYS A 50 16.28 10.59 -5.18
N PRO A 51 17.07 10.40 -4.10
CA PRO A 51 16.64 10.74 -2.75
C PRO A 51 16.07 12.16 -2.68
N GLY A 52 14.93 12.32 -2.00
CA GLY A 52 14.14 13.56 -1.95
C GLY A 52 13.00 13.64 -2.98
N VAL A 53 12.98 12.80 -4.01
CA VAL A 53 11.78 12.60 -4.85
C VAL A 53 10.65 12.07 -3.98
N THR A 54 9.45 12.57 -4.18
CA THR A 54 8.27 12.11 -3.44
C THR A 54 7.50 11.11 -4.28
N PHE A 55 7.05 10.00 -3.70
CA PHE A 55 6.02 9.16 -4.30
C PHE A 55 4.68 9.53 -3.70
N ALA A 56 3.74 9.98 -4.53
CA ALA A 56 2.37 10.25 -4.12
C ALA A 56 1.46 9.12 -4.56
N ASP A 57 0.82 8.46 -3.61
CA ASP A 57 -0.14 7.41 -3.93
C ASP A 57 -1.53 7.99 -4.28
N PRO A 58 -2.45 7.19 -4.84
CA PRO A 58 -3.79 7.63 -5.20
C PRO A 58 -4.67 8.07 -4.02
N TYR A 59 -4.30 7.71 -2.79
CA TYR A 59 -5.14 7.89 -1.60
C TYR A 59 -4.59 8.97 -0.66
N GLY A 60 -3.52 9.66 -1.08
CA GLY A 60 -2.93 10.77 -0.35
C GLY A 60 -1.89 10.35 0.67
N HIS A 61 -1.39 9.12 0.64
CA HIS A 61 -0.17 8.74 1.34
C HIS A 61 1.05 9.19 0.54
N LEU A 62 2.06 9.72 1.24
CA LEU A 62 3.29 10.21 0.64
C LEU A 62 4.48 9.44 1.18
N PHE A 63 5.40 9.11 0.29
CA PHE A 63 6.72 8.60 0.64
C PHE A 63 7.76 9.58 0.12
N VAL A 64 8.82 9.82 0.88
CA VAL A 64 10.02 10.47 0.35
C VAL A 64 11.03 9.38 0.06
N ILE A 65 11.54 9.32 -1.17
CA ILE A 65 12.60 8.40 -1.54
C ILE A 65 13.84 8.73 -0.71
N ALA A 66 14.31 7.75 0.03
CA ALA A 66 15.39 7.89 0.99
C ALA A 66 16.70 7.33 0.44
N ASP A 67 16.65 6.17 -0.25
CA ASP A 67 17.87 5.51 -0.72
C ASP A 67 17.63 4.50 -1.85
N TRP A 68 18.70 4.22 -2.61
CA TRP A 68 18.82 3.08 -3.51
C TRP A 68 19.86 2.12 -2.95
N ILE A 69 19.40 0.99 -2.41
CA ILE A 69 20.29 -0.12 -2.08
C ILE A 69 20.55 -0.90 -3.37
N PRO A 70 21.78 -0.90 -3.90
CA PRO A 70 22.08 -1.59 -5.15
C PRO A 70 21.92 -3.09 -4.99
N GLN A 71 21.55 -3.77 -6.08
CA GLN A 71 21.56 -5.22 -6.15
C GLN A 71 22.99 -5.73 -5.89
N SER A 72 23.15 -6.62 -4.91
CA SER A 72 24.40 -7.32 -4.64
C SER A 72 24.55 -8.54 -5.56
N LEU A 73 25.68 -9.25 -5.50
CA LEU A 73 25.86 -10.49 -6.26
C LEU A 73 24.83 -11.55 -5.83
N ASP A 74 24.61 -11.64 -4.52
CA ASP A 74 23.78 -12.69 -3.91
C ASP A 74 22.46 -12.15 -3.35
N GLY A 75 22.00 -10.98 -3.80
CA GLY A 75 20.83 -10.34 -3.20
C GLY A 75 20.15 -9.31 -4.08
N TYR A 76 18.88 -9.04 -3.79
CA TYR A 76 18.06 -8.07 -4.51
C TYR A 76 18.39 -6.63 -4.05
N GLY A 77 18.38 -5.71 -4.99
CA GLY A 77 18.41 -4.27 -4.73
C GLY A 77 17.07 -3.82 -4.13
N VAL A 78 17.08 -2.64 -3.51
CA VAL A 78 15.88 -2.09 -2.88
C VAL A 78 15.81 -0.59 -3.14
N LEU A 79 14.66 -0.12 -3.61
CA LEU A 79 14.30 1.29 -3.51
C LEU A 79 13.65 1.52 -2.15
N VAL A 80 14.21 2.42 -1.35
CA VAL A 80 13.75 2.71 0.00
C VAL A 80 13.03 4.06 0.00
N GLY A 81 11.79 4.07 0.49
CA GLY A 81 11.08 5.30 0.86
C GLY A 81 10.94 5.42 2.37
N ALA A 82 10.74 6.65 2.83
CA ALA A 82 10.34 6.97 4.19
C ALA A 82 8.93 7.53 4.20
N ASP A 83 8.11 7.07 5.15
CA ASP A 83 6.75 7.55 5.36
C ASP A 83 6.53 7.93 6.82
N ALA A 84 5.57 8.81 7.06
CA ALA A 84 5.06 9.12 8.39
C ALA A 84 3.66 8.53 8.55
N GLN A 85 3.37 8.01 9.74
CA GLN A 85 2.07 7.45 10.10
C GLN A 85 1.31 8.44 11.00
N PRO A 86 -0.04 8.37 11.06
CA PRO A 86 -0.84 9.26 11.90
C PRO A 86 -0.49 9.24 13.40
N ASP A 87 0.15 8.17 13.87
CA ASP A 87 0.67 8.02 15.24
C ASP A 87 2.00 8.75 15.50
N GLY A 88 2.52 9.48 14.51
CA GLY A 88 3.77 10.24 14.58
C GLY A 88 5.03 9.40 14.34
N THR A 89 4.90 8.11 14.04
CA THR A 89 6.05 7.27 13.71
C THR A 89 6.53 7.52 12.28
N ILE A 90 7.86 7.49 12.10
CA ILE A 90 8.51 7.55 10.79
C ILE A 90 9.06 6.16 10.47
N GLY A 91 8.60 5.58 9.37
CA GLY A 91 8.97 4.25 8.91
C GLY A 91 9.87 4.30 7.67
N ARG A 92 10.72 3.27 7.52
CA ARG A 92 11.34 2.94 6.23
C ARG A 92 10.52 1.85 5.55
N ARG A 93 10.31 1.99 4.25
CA ARG A 93 9.49 1.11 3.41
C ARG A 93 10.29 0.72 2.18
N ARG A 94 10.28 -0.57 1.87
CA ARG A 94 10.80 -1.07 0.60
C ARG A 94 9.75 -0.82 -0.48
N PHE A 95 10.18 -0.42 -1.67
CA PHE A 95 9.29 -0.35 -2.81
C PHE A 95 8.73 -1.74 -3.12
N TRP A 96 7.41 -1.84 -3.17
CA TRP A 96 6.67 -2.97 -3.73
C TRP A 96 5.21 -2.58 -3.92
N ARG A 97 4.48 -3.34 -4.74
CA ARG A 97 3.09 -3.05 -5.17
C ARG A 97 2.10 -2.76 -4.05
N GLY A 98 2.23 -3.37 -2.88
CA GLY A 98 1.30 -3.17 -1.76
C GLY A 98 1.65 -2.02 -0.82
N SER A 99 2.77 -1.33 -1.02
CA SER A 99 3.10 -0.10 -0.27
C SER A 99 3.16 1.13 -1.16
N PHE A 100 3.68 1.04 -2.37
CA PHE A 100 3.77 2.14 -3.33
C PHE A 100 2.65 2.02 -4.35
N LEU A 101 1.42 2.32 -3.93
CA LEU A 101 0.23 2.15 -4.77
C LEU A 101 0.28 3.10 -5.96
N PHE A 102 0.09 2.57 -7.16
CA PHE A 102 0.13 3.33 -8.41
C PHE A 102 -1.14 3.10 -9.24
N THR A 103 -1.55 4.14 -9.97
CA THR A 103 -2.55 4.06 -11.03
C THR A 103 -2.10 4.93 -12.20
N PRO A 104 -2.18 4.44 -13.45
CA PRO A 104 -1.90 5.25 -14.62
C PRO A 104 -3.01 6.30 -14.88
N ASP A 105 -4.17 6.18 -14.22
CA ASP A 105 -5.26 7.15 -14.34
C ASP A 105 -4.87 8.51 -13.73
N THR A 106 -4.84 9.54 -14.57
CA THR A 106 -4.39 10.88 -14.22
C THR A 106 -5.53 11.84 -13.85
N ARG A 107 -6.79 11.40 -13.91
CA ARG A 107 -7.96 12.30 -13.78
C ARG A 107 -8.08 12.98 -12.42
N GLU A 108 -7.63 12.32 -11.35
CA GLU A 108 -7.85 12.83 -9.99
C GLU A 108 -6.56 13.11 -9.20
N VAL A 109 -5.52 12.28 -9.36
CA VAL A 109 -4.41 12.24 -8.38
C VAL A 109 -3.02 12.35 -8.99
N GLY A 110 -2.86 11.89 -10.24
CA GLY A 110 -1.56 11.79 -10.90
C GLY A 110 -0.55 11.04 -10.03
N ALA A 111 -0.83 9.82 -9.61
CA ALA A 111 0.01 9.06 -8.68
C ALA A 111 1.43 8.80 -9.23
N GLY A 112 2.38 8.42 -8.38
CA GLY A 112 3.74 8.04 -8.79
C GLY A 112 4.82 8.97 -8.27
N PHE A 113 6.01 8.87 -8.87
CA PHE A 113 7.19 9.64 -8.50
C PHE A 113 7.08 11.09 -8.99
N LYS A 114 7.33 12.04 -8.09
CA LYS A 114 7.21 13.48 -8.31
C LYS A 114 8.41 14.22 -7.71
N ALA A 115 8.89 15.22 -8.43
CA ALA A 115 9.85 16.18 -7.91
C ALA A 115 9.13 17.47 -7.46
N PHE A 116 9.75 18.19 -6.53
CA PHE A 116 9.31 19.53 -6.16
C PHE A 116 9.55 20.51 -7.29
N ARG A 117 8.53 21.27 -7.66
CA ARG A 117 8.57 22.27 -8.71
C ARG A 117 9.49 23.43 -8.30
N PRO A 118 10.53 23.76 -9.09
CA PRO A 118 11.35 24.93 -8.81
C PRO A 118 10.51 26.20 -8.83
N LEU A 119 10.82 27.12 -7.91
CA LEU A 119 10.19 28.43 -7.84
C LEU A 119 11.14 29.49 -8.37
N ARG A 120 10.62 30.41 -9.19
CA ARG A 120 11.37 31.59 -9.65
C ARG A 120 10.91 32.82 -8.90
N TYR A 121 11.89 33.56 -8.39
CA TYR A 121 11.70 34.84 -7.74
C TYR A 121 11.85 35.97 -8.77
N ARG A 122 10.87 36.87 -8.84
CA ARG A 122 10.97 38.14 -9.58
C ARG A 122 10.46 39.27 -8.69
N GLY A 123 11.37 40.02 -8.09
CA GLY A 123 11.05 40.99 -7.03
C GLY A 123 10.41 40.27 -5.84
N ALA A 124 9.27 40.77 -5.35
CA ALA A 124 8.50 40.15 -4.26
C ALA A 124 7.54 39.02 -4.72
N ARG A 125 7.52 38.67 -6.02
CA ARG A 125 6.62 37.64 -6.56
C ARG A 125 7.35 36.31 -6.73
N ILE A 126 6.76 35.25 -6.18
CA ILE A 126 7.18 33.86 -6.34
C ILE A 126 6.26 33.23 -7.38
N ARG A 127 6.82 32.52 -8.36
CA ARG A 127 6.03 31.77 -9.35
C ARG A 127 6.63 30.39 -9.62
N PRO A 128 5.79 29.35 -9.76
CA PRO A 128 6.26 28.04 -10.20
C PRO A 128 6.87 28.09 -11.61
N VAL A 129 7.99 27.39 -11.80
CA VAL A 129 8.62 27.22 -13.12
C VAL A 129 7.79 26.28 -13.97
N LYS A 130 7.52 26.66 -15.23
CA LYS A 130 6.73 25.90 -16.20
C LYS A 130 7.43 24.62 -16.67
N ASN A 131 6.68 23.58 -17.04
CA ASN A 131 7.21 22.25 -17.35
C ASN A 131 8.34 22.30 -18.40
N ALA A 132 8.12 23.03 -19.50
CA ALA A 132 9.10 23.19 -20.57
C ALA A 132 10.41 23.86 -20.14
N ALA A 133 10.37 24.74 -19.13
CA ALA A 133 11.54 25.46 -18.65
C ALA A 133 12.37 24.66 -17.63
N ILE A 134 11.79 23.64 -16.99
CA ILE A 134 12.47 22.82 -15.97
C ILE A 134 13.68 22.10 -16.57
N ALA A 135 13.55 21.58 -17.80
CA ALA A 135 14.61 20.82 -18.47
C ALA A 135 15.89 21.64 -18.72
N SER A 136 15.79 22.97 -18.74
CA SER A 136 16.93 23.88 -18.91
C SER A 136 17.57 24.33 -17.59
N LEU A 137 17.01 23.93 -16.43
CA LEU A 137 17.55 24.30 -15.13
C LEU A 137 18.62 23.31 -14.66
N PRO A 138 19.83 23.77 -14.28
CA PRO A 138 20.88 22.91 -13.74
C PRO A 138 20.41 22.13 -12.51
N GLY A 139 20.69 20.82 -12.47
CA GLY A 139 20.40 19.95 -11.33
C GLY A 139 18.93 19.55 -11.14
N MET A 140 18.03 20.05 -11.99
CA MET A 140 16.60 19.73 -11.92
C MET A 140 16.26 18.51 -12.78
N THR A 141 15.39 17.65 -12.26
CA THR A 141 14.87 16.50 -13.02
C THR A 141 13.80 17.03 -14.00
N PRO A 142 13.88 16.74 -15.31
CA PRO A 142 12.85 17.19 -16.25
C PRO A 142 11.46 16.64 -15.93
N HIS A 143 10.42 17.39 -16.33
CA HIS A 143 9.04 16.89 -16.32
C HIS A 143 8.91 15.71 -17.30
N SER A 144 8.18 14.68 -16.90
CA SER A 144 7.92 13.53 -17.76
C SER A 144 6.55 12.90 -17.46
N MET A 145 5.84 12.57 -18.53
CA MET A 145 4.58 11.82 -18.48
C MET A 145 4.77 10.31 -18.60
N GLN A 146 6.02 9.82 -18.71
CA GLN A 146 6.36 8.42 -18.98
C GLN A 146 5.65 7.45 -18.03
N GLN A 147 5.57 7.77 -16.74
CA GLN A 147 4.98 6.90 -15.73
C GLN A 147 3.53 6.51 -16.02
N TYR A 148 2.79 7.37 -16.72
CA TYR A 148 1.37 7.18 -17.03
C TYR A 148 1.15 6.48 -18.37
N GLN A 149 2.22 6.12 -19.08
CA GLN A 149 2.15 5.38 -20.33
C GLN A 149 2.10 3.88 -20.03
N GLY A 150 1.05 3.21 -20.49
CA GLY A 150 0.86 1.78 -20.30
C GLY A 150 -0.02 1.43 -19.10
N THR A 151 0.15 0.20 -18.62
CA THR A 151 -0.66 -0.37 -17.53
C THR A 151 0.02 -0.19 -16.17
N THR A 152 -0.73 -0.45 -15.11
CA THR A 152 -0.17 -0.54 -13.75
C THR A 152 0.96 -1.57 -13.66
N ASP A 153 0.86 -2.69 -14.37
CA ASP A 153 1.90 -3.73 -14.37
C ASP A 153 3.18 -3.26 -15.08
N ASP A 154 3.05 -2.52 -16.19
CA ASP A 154 4.19 -1.94 -16.91
C ASP A 154 4.98 -0.97 -16.04
N PHE A 155 4.30 -0.19 -15.18
CA PHE A 155 4.93 0.69 -14.21
C PHE A 155 5.79 -0.09 -13.21
N TYR A 156 5.22 -1.12 -12.56
CA TYR A 156 5.95 -1.91 -11.57
C TYR A 156 7.09 -2.71 -12.22
N ASP A 157 6.89 -3.29 -13.40
CA ASP A 157 7.92 -4.01 -14.13
C ASP A 157 9.11 -3.09 -14.49
N GLN A 158 8.85 -1.83 -14.87
CA GLN A 158 9.90 -0.84 -15.12
C GLN A 158 10.67 -0.46 -13.85
N VAL A 159 9.98 -0.13 -12.76
CA VAL A 159 10.65 0.27 -11.50
C VAL A 159 11.47 -0.88 -10.94
N GLU A 160 10.93 -2.10 -10.96
CA GLU A 160 11.64 -3.28 -10.49
C GLU A 160 12.89 -3.60 -11.34
N ALA A 161 12.84 -3.39 -12.66
CA ALA A 161 14.02 -3.51 -13.52
C ALA A 161 15.09 -2.45 -13.21
N LEU A 162 14.69 -1.23 -12.80
CA LEU A 162 15.64 -0.22 -12.32
C LEU A 162 16.28 -0.66 -10.99
N ILE A 163 15.51 -1.25 -10.08
CA ILE A 163 16.00 -1.76 -8.79
C ILE A 163 16.98 -2.91 -9.00
N ASN A 164 16.61 -3.87 -9.85
CA ASN A 164 17.30 -5.13 -10.07
C ASN A 164 17.68 -5.29 -11.55
N PRO A 165 18.78 -4.64 -12.00
CA PRO A 165 19.19 -4.67 -13.41
C PRO A 165 19.80 -6.02 -13.83
N ARG A 166 20.22 -6.87 -12.88
CA ARG A 166 20.69 -8.23 -13.17
C ARG A 166 19.59 -9.24 -12.88
N PRO A 167 19.59 -10.39 -13.59
CA PRO A 167 18.72 -11.51 -13.29
C PRO A 167 18.66 -11.85 -11.79
N LEU A 168 17.45 -12.12 -11.31
CA LEU A 168 17.19 -12.59 -9.95
C LEU A 168 16.91 -14.09 -9.94
N ASP A 169 17.26 -14.76 -8.84
CA ASP A 169 16.75 -16.10 -8.56
C ASP A 169 15.25 -16.00 -8.26
N SER A 170 14.42 -16.60 -9.12
CA SER A 170 12.96 -16.53 -8.99
C SER A 170 12.47 -17.27 -7.74
N GLN A 171 13.13 -18.33 -7.30
CA GLN A 171 12.71 -19.10 -6.13
C GLN A 171 13.01 -18.33 -4.84
N GLN A 172 14.19 -17.73 -4.71
CA GLN A 172 14.54 -16.87 -3.57
C GLN A 172 13.63 -15.65 -3.49
N LEU A 173 13.27 -15.04 -4.63
CA LEU A 173 12.34 -13.91 -4.62
C LEU A 173 10.94 -14.35 -4.19
N LEU A 174 10.46 -15.51 -4.67
CA LEU A 174 9.20 -16.08 -4.23
C LEU A 174 9.18 -16.32 -2.71
N ASP A 175 10.26 -16.84 -2.14
CA ASP A 175 10.39 -17.03 -0.68
C ASP A 175 10.25 -15.72 0.09
N VAL A 176 10.88 -14.64 -0.39
CA VAL A 176 10.77 -13.31 0.22
C VAL A 176 9.33 -12.79 0.15
N LEU A 177 8.64 -12.97 -0.98
CA LEU A 177 7.25 -12.55 -1.13
C LEU A 177 6.31 -13.36 -0.22
N ILE A 178 6.51 -14.67 -0.10
CA ILE A 178 5.73 -15.55 0.77
C ILE A 178 5.91 -15.14 2.24
N GLU A 179 7.15 -14.89 2.69
CA GLU A 179 7.37 -14.46 4.07
C GLU A 179 6.73 -13.10 4.34
N ALA A 180 6.86 -12.14 3.41
CA ALA A 180 6.22 -10.83 3.55
C ALA A 180 4.69 -10.93 3.64
N PHE A 181 4.05 -11.77 2.82
CA PHE A 181 2.62 -12.06 2.92
C PHE A 181 2.27 -12.69 4.27
N TYR A 182 3.03 -13.70 4.70
CA TYR A 182 2.76 -14.40 5.95
C TYR A 182 2.96 -13.51 7.18
N GLU A 183 3.88 -12.55 7.15
CA GLU A 183 4.00 -11.51 8.16
C GLU A 183 2.73 -10.65 8.27
N GLN A 184 2.07 -10.32 7.16
CA GLN A 184 0.79 -9.60 7.20
C GLN A 184 -0.31 -10.43 7.84
N VAL A 185 -0.37 -11.73 7.55
CA VAL A 185 -1.29 -12.68 8.20
C VAL A 185 -1.07 -12.68 9.71
N LYS A 186 0.19 -12.83 10.16
CA LYS A 186 0.55 -12.80 11.60
C LYS A 186 0.14 -11.49 12.28
N ARG A 187 0.39 -10.34 11.65
CA ARG A 187 -0.01 -9.02 12.19
C ARG A 187 -1.52 -8.86 12.29
N ARG A 188 -2.25 -9.45 11.35
CA ARG A 188 -3.71 -9.44 11.36
C ARG A 188 -4.30 -10.21 12.54
N VAL A 189 -3.68 -11.31 12.97
CA VAL A 189 -4.08 -12.04 14.21
C VAL A 189 -4.15 -11.08 15.39
N ILE A 190 -3.10 -10.28 15.59
CA ILE A 190 -3.04 -9.29 16.67
C ILE A 190 -4.12 -8.22 16.48
N SER A 191 -4.26 -7.68 15.26
CA SER A 191 -5.24 -6.62 14.96
C SER A 191 -6.69 -7.06 15.23
N VAL A 192 -7.02 -8.31 14.87
CA VAL A 192 -8.35 -8.87 15.11
C VAL A 192 -8.56 -9.11 16.60
N GLN A 193 -7.57 -9.70 17.29
CA GLN A 193 -7.65 -9.96 18.74
C GLN A 193 -7.83 -8.67 19.55
N ASN A 194 -7.12 -7.59 19.20
CA ASN A 194 -7.30 -6.29 19.85
C ASN A 194 -8.76 -5.78 19.76
N GLY A 195 -9.43 -6.03 18.64
CA GLY A 195 -10.84 -5.72 18.47
C GLY A 195 -11.76 -6.60 19.33
N GLU A 196 -11.45 -7.89 19.46
CA GLU A 196 -12.20 -8.79 20.36
C GLU A 196 -12.04 -8.38 21.83
N ASP A 197 -10.82 -8.04 22.26
CA ASP A 197 -10.52 -7.60 23.62
C ASP A 197 -11.28 -6.30 23.95
N TYR A 198 -11.25 -5.32 23.04
CA TYR A 198 -12.03 -4.09 23.19
C TYR A 198 -13.54 -4.35 23.34
N LYS A 199 -14.09 -5.29 22.57
CA LYS A 199 -15.52 -5.67 22.59
C LYS A 199 -15.90 -6.53 23.78
N ALA A 200 -14.95 -7.17 24.45
CA ALA A 200 -15.17 -7.89 25.69
C ALA A 200 -15.44 -6.91 26.86
N GLU A 201 -14.69 -5.79 26.89
CA GLU A 201 -14.81 -4.76 27.92
C GLU A 201 -15.95 -3.77 27.67
N ARG A 202 -16.29 -3.52 26.39
CA ARG A 202 -17.25 -2.48 26.00
C ARG A 202 -18.43 -3.06 25.22
N ARG A 203 -19.64 -2.70 25.67
CA ARG A 203 -20.89 -3.04 24.99
C ARG A 203 -21.24 -1.97 23.96
N GLY A 204 -21.88 -2.37 22.88
CA GLY A 204 -22.39 -1.47 21.83
C GLY A 204 -21.77 -1.71 20.47
N THR A 205 -22.44 -1.19 19.44
CA THR A 205 -22.03 -1.31 18.03
C THR A 205 -21.04 -0.21 17.70
N ILE A 206 -19.89 -0.57 17.10
CA ILE A 206 -18.97 0.41 16.52
C ILE A 206 -19.61 0.94 15.24
N ALA A 207 -19.82 2.26 15.16
CA ALA A 207 -20.40 2.88 13.98
C ALA A 207 -19.46 2.73 12.78
N MET A 208 -19.97 2.20 11.67
CA MET A 208 -19.25 2.17 10.39
C MET A 208 -19.35 3.54 9.70
N PRO A 209 -18.22 4.15 9.27
CA PRO A 209 -18.22 5.34 8.41
C PRO A 209 -18.85 5.09 7.03
N ARG A 210 -18.94 6.13 6.21
CA ARG A 210 -19.50 6.07 4.85
C ARG A 210 -18.44 6.45 3.82
N GLY A 211 -18.52 5.87 2.63
CA GLY A 211 -17.65 6.21 1.51
C GLY A 211 -16.18 5.90 1.81
N HIS A 212 -15.30 6.76 1.30
CA HIS A 212 -13.85 6.69 1.52
C HIS A 212 -13.45 6.75 3.00
N ALA A 213 -14.30 7.34 3.86
CA ALA A 213 -13.99 7.50 5.29
C ALA A 213 -13.82 6.17 6.04
N ILE A 214 -14.20 5.02 5.47
CA ILE A 214 -13.88 3.72 6.08
C ILE A 214 -12.37 3.46 6.17
N PHE A 215 -11.55 4.15 5.37
CA PHE A 215 -10.09 4.02 5.30
C PHE A 215 -9.32 5.17 5.99
N GLU A 216 -10.01 6.22 6.45
CA GLU A 216 -9.39 7.50 6.82
C GLU A 216 -9.98 8.13 8.08
N THR A 217 -10.70 7.34 8.89
CA THR A 217 -11.38 7.86 10.08
C THR A 217 -10.48 7.80 11.30
N THR A 218 -10.99 8.24 12.44
CA THR A 218 -10.37 8.09 13.75
C THR A 218 -11.31 7.37 14.72
N GLY A 219 -10.77 6.91 15.84
CA GLY A 219 -11.54 6.29 16.94
C GLY A 219 -11.84 4.81 16.68
N PRO A 220 -12.84 4.22 17.38
CA PRO A 220 -12.99 2.77 17.46
C PRO A 220 -13.12 2.02 16.13
N TRP A 221 -13.61 2.68 15.07
CA TRP A 221 -13.58 2.06 13.74
C TRP A 221 -12.15 1.94 13.22
N GLU A 222 -11.37 3.01 13.24
CA GLU A 222 -9.97 3.00 12.80
C GLU A 222 -9.12 2.02 13.62
N ASP A 223 -9.35 1.98 14.93
CA ASP A 223 -8.55 1.18 15.87
C ASP A 223 -8.79 -0.33 15.73
N TYR A 224 -10.05 -0.75 15.46
CA TYR A 224 -10.46 -2.15 15.58
C TYR A 224 -11.00 -2.78 14.29
N SER A 225 -11.41 -1.98 13.30
CA SER A 225 -11.66 -2.49 11.95
C SER A 225 -10.34 -2.72 11.21
N THR A 226 -10.38 -3.46 10.10
CA THR A 226 -9.18 -3.75 9.31
C THR A 226 -9.26 -3.41 7.82
N PRO A 227 -10.07 -2.46 7.31
CA PRO A 227 -10.26 -2.28 5.86
C PRO A 227 -8.95 -1.95 5.14
N SER A 228 -8.14 -1.01 5.64
CA SER A 228 -6.83 -0.69 5.04
C SER A 228 -5.85 -1.87 5.11
N ARG A 229 -5.85 -2.61 6.23
CA ARG A 229 -4.96 -3.77 6.46
C ARG A 229 -5.36 -4.96 5.59
N ASP A 230 -6.65 -5.24 5.48
CA ASP A 230 -7.21 -6.33 4.67
C ASP A 230 -7.01 -6.03 3.17
N MET A 231 -7.13 -4.77 2.75
CA MET A 231 -6.75 -4.37 1.40
C MET A 231 -5.27 -4.67 1.11
N CYS A 232 -4.36 -4.30 2.01
CA CYS A 232 -2.93 -4.61 1.87
C CYS A 232 -2.64 -6.11 1.90
N LEU A 233 -3.34 -6.89 2.74
CA LEU A 233 -3.24 -8.34 2.80
C LEU A 233 -3.64 -8.97 1.46
N LEU A 234 -4.76 -8.53 0.89
CA LEU A 234 -5.26 -9.02 -0.40
C LEU A 234 -4.32 -8.65 -1.55
N ILE A 235 -3.71 -7.46 -1.54
CA ILE A 235 -2.67 -7.09 -2.53
C ILE A 235 -1.42 -7.97 -2.38
N ALA A 236 -0.99 -8.23 -1.15
CA ALA A 236 0.14 -9.13 -0.88
C ALA A 236 -0.15 -10.54 -1.40
N LEU A 237 -1.36 -11.04 -1.16
CA LEU A 237 -1.81 -12.33 -1.65
C LEU A 237 -1.79 -12.39 -3.19
N ASP A 238 -2.39 -11.42 -3.87
CA ASP A 238 -2.40 -11.37 -5.34
C ASP A 238 -0.97 -11.31 -5.91
N THR A 239 -0.06 -10.60 -5.22
CA THR A 239 1.35 -10.51 -5.62
C THR A 239 2.05 -11.87 -5.54
N VAL A 240 1.84 -12.61 -4.44
CA VAL A 240 2.41 -13.94 -4.23
C VAL A 240 1.83 -14.94 -5.23
N LEU A 241 0.51 -15.00 -5.36
CA LEU A 241 -0.18 -15.93 -6.28
C LEU A 241 0.11 -15.63 -7.74
N GLY A 242 0.29 -14.35 -8.11
CA GLY A 242 0.61 -13.92 -9.47
C GLY A 242 2.10 -13.97 -9.83
N PHE A 243 2.98 -14.33 -8.89
CA PHE A 243 4.42 -14.31 -9.13
C PHE A 243 4.87 -15.30 -10.21
N PRO A 244 4.41 -16.58 -10.25
CA PRO A 244 4.78 -17.50 -11.33
C PRO A 244 4.41 -16.97 -12.73
N ALA A 245 3.23 -16.34 -12.87
CA ALA A 245 2.82 -15.70 -14.11
C ALA A 245 3.70 -14.48 -14.47
N THR A 246 4.23 -13.77 -13.48
CA THR A 246 5.21 -12.70 -13.69
C THR A 246 6.53 -13.23 -14.24
N VAL A 247 7.02 -14.36 -13.70
CA VAL A 247 8.20 -15.07 -14.24
C VAL A 247 7.97 -15.51 -15.68
N GLN A 248 6.79 -16.05 -15.99
CA GLN A 248 6.42 -16.43 -17.34
C GLN A 248 6.38 -15.25 -18.32
N ARG A 249 5.87 -14.08 -17.87
CA ARG A 249 5.76 -12.86 -18.69
C ARG A 249 7.11 -12.19 -18.92
N ARG A 250 8.03 -12.27 -17.96
CA ARG A 250 9.31 -11.56 -17.95
C ARG A 250 10.49 -12.50 -17.60
N PRO A 251 10.70 -13.58 -18.36
CA PRO A 251 11.70 -14.60 -18.03
C PRO A 251 13.14 -14.06 -18.06
N GLU A 252 13.39 -13.00 -18.83
CA GLU A 252 14.66 -12.29 -18.90
C GLU A 252 15.09 -11.70 -17.55
N ARG A 253 14.13 -11.31 -16.70
CA ARG A 253 14.39 -10.78 -15.35
C ARG A 253 14.89 -11.84 -14.37
N PHE A 254 14.75 -13.12 -14.73
CA PHE A 254 15.12 -14.26 -13.92
C PHE A 254 16.20 -15.13 -14.56
N GLY A 255 16.79 -14.64 -15.68
CA GLY A 255 17.85 -15.36 -16.39
C GLY A 255 17.35 -16.66 -17.03
N LEU A 256 16.04 -16.78 -17.27
CA LEU A 256 15.43 -17.97 -17.85
C LEU A 256 15.29 -17.79 -19.36
N PRO A 257 15.84 -18.70 -20.19
CA PRO A 257 15.61 -18.67 -21.63
C PRO A 257 14.16 -19.07 -21.95
N ALA A 258 13.61 -18.55 -23.04
CA ALA A 258 12.31 -18.97 -23.54
C ALA A 258 12.34 -20.46 -23.97
N GLY A 259 11.23 -21.17 -23.79
CA GLY A 259 11.07 -22.59 -24.17
C GLY A 259 10.79 -23.50 -22.97
N ASP A 260 11.05 -24.80 -23.12
CA ASP A 260 10.66 -25.84 -22.15
C ASP A 260 11.24 -25.63 -20.74
N GLY A 261 12.44 -25.01 -20.66
CA GLY A 261 13.05 -24.65 -19.38
C GLY A 261 12.24 -23.63 -18.58
N LEU A 262 11.58 -22.68 -19.24
CA LEU A 262 10.71 -21.69 -18.60
C LEU A 262 9.45 -22.37 -18.04
N ALA A 263 8.80 -23.23 -18.82
CA ALA A 263 7.60 -23.94 -18.38
C ALA A 263 7.87 -24.82 -17.15
N ALA A 264 9.01 -25.54 -17.15
CA ALA A 264 9.43 -26.33 -16.00
C ALA A 264 9.72 -25.48 -14.76
N ALA A 265 10.38 -24.32 -14.93
CA ALA A 265 10.67 -23.39 -13.84
C ALA A 265 9.39 -22.79 -13.24
N VAL A 266 8.44 -22.34 -14.07
CA VAL A 266 7.15 -21.82 -13.62
C VAL A 266 6.37 -22.89 -12.85
N ALA A 267 6.29 -24.12 -13.38
CA ALA A 267 5.62 -25.22 -12.68
C ALA A 267 6.32 -25.59 -11.35
N ALA A 268 7.65 -25.43 -11.26
CA ALA A 268 8.38 -25.62 -10.01
C ALA A 268 8.05 -24.53 -8.98
N LEU A 269 7.94 -23.27 -9.40
CA LEU A 269 7.52 -22.16 -8.55
C LEU A 269 6.10 -22.35 -8.02
N GLU A 270 5.17 -22.81 -8.87
CA GLU A 270 3.79 -23.11 -8.46
C GLU A 270 3.73 -24.20 -7.39
N ARG A 271 4.46 -25.30 -7.57
CA ARG A 271 4.57 -26.37 -6.55
C ARG A 271 5.21 -25.88 -5.26
N HIS A 272 6.27 -25.09 -5.37
CA HIS A 272 6.95 -24.51 -4.21
C HIS A 272 6.02 -23.58 -3.44
N LEU A 273 5.27 -22.73 -4.15
CA LEU A 273 4.28 -21.83 -3.56
C LEU A 273 3.20 -22.60 -2.79
N ASP A 274 2.60 -23.63 -3.41
CA ASP A 274 1.55 -24.44 -2.78
C ASP A 274 2.03 -25.14 -1.50
N SER A 275 3.23 -25.74 -1.54
CA SER A 275 3.86 -26.35 -0.35
C SER A 275 4.09 -25.31 0.75
N ALA A 276 4.70 -24.18 0.37
CA ALA A 276 5.08 -23.11 1.28
C ALA A 276 3.88 -22.45 1.98
N LEU A 277 2.75 -22.30 1.28
CA LEU A 277 1.51 -21.77 1.85
C LEU A 277 0.81 -22.80 2.77
N THR A 278 0.89 -24.08 2.44
CA THR A 278 0.32 -25.18 3.24
C THR A 278 1.07 -25.37 4.56
N GLU A 279 2.39 -25.26 4.54
CA GLU A 279 3.26 -25.44 5.71
C GLU A 279 3.17 -24.27 6.70
N ARG A 280 2.91 -23.05 6.21
CA ARG A 280 2.83 -21.85 7.06
C ARG A 280 1.50 -21.77 7.78
N ARG A 281 1.50 -22.17 9.05
CA ARG A 281 0.30 -22.24 9.89
C ARG A 281 0.31 -21.25 11.05
N PHE A 282 -0.84 -20.66 11.31
CA PHE A 282 -1.10 -19.76 12.42
C PHE A 282 -2.37 -20.18 13.17
N ARG A 283 -2.58 -19.61 14.35
CA ARG A 283 -3.78 -19.84 15.15
C ARG A 283 -4.44 -18.54 15.54
N TYR A 284 -5.75 -18.55 15.66
CA TYR A 284 -6.52 -17.47 16.27
C TYR A 284 -7.52 -18.04 17.29
N ARG A 285 -7.97 -17.20 18.22
CA ARG A 285 -8.95 -17.59 19.24
C ARG A 285 -10.37 -17.38 18.71
N ARG A 286 -11.18 -18.44 18.70
CA ARG A 286 -12.60 -18.41 18.34
C ARG A 286 -13.44 -17.70 19.39
N SER A 287 -14.69 -17.38 19.03
CA SER A 287 -15.66 -16.68 19.89
C SER A 287 -15.95 -17.41 21.22
N ASP A 288 -15.75 -18.73 21.28
CA ASP A 288 -15.92 -19.54 22.49
C ASP A 288 -14.62 -19.72 23.30
N GLY A 289 -13.52 -19.12 22.84
CA GLY A 289 -12.20 -19.21 23.47
C GLY A 289 -11.33 -20.36 22.97
N SER A 290 -11.86 -21.30 22.18
CA SER A 290 -11.08 -22.37 21.56
C SER A 290 -10.13 -21.85 20.50
N LEU A 291 -9.07 -22.61 20.17
CA LEU A 291 -8.11 -22.22 19.14
C LEU A 291 -8.50 -22.83 17.79
N GLN A 292 -8.57 -21.99 16.76
CA GLN A 292 -8.64 -22.43 15.37
C GLN A 292 -7.25 -22.33 14.75
N GLU A 293 -6.81 -23.39 14.07
CA GLU A 293 -5.61 -23.38 13.24
C GLU A 293 -5.99 -23.17 11.77
N LEU A 294 -5.23 -22.34 11.07
CA LEU A 294 -5.32 -22.09 9.63
C LEU A 294 -3.92 -22.08 9.02
N SER A 295 -3.84 -22.46 7.75
CA SER A 295 -2.67 -22.26 6.91
C SER A 295 -2.77 -20.95 6.12
N ALA A 296 -1.65 -20.50 5.57
CA ALA A 296 -1.63 -19.42 4.59
C ALA A 296 -2.40 -19.80 3.30
N GLN A 297 -2.44 -21.11 2.99
CA GLN A 297 -3.26 -21.65 1.90
C GLN A 297 -4.77 -21.47 2.17
N ASP A 298 -5.22 -21.65 3.42
CA ASP A 298 -6.62 -21.38 3.78
C ASP A 298 -6.98 -19.91 3.57
N VAL A 299 -6.05 -18.99 3.89
CA VAL A 299 -6.23 -17.56 3.64
C VAL A 299 -6.35 -17.30 2.13
N ALA A 300 -5.49 -17.93 1.33
CA ALA A 300 -5.55 -17.84 -0.14
C ALA A 300 -6.89 -18.33 -0.69
N GLY A 301 -7.37 -19.49 -0.23
CA GLY A 301 -8.67 -20.05 -0.63
C GLY A 301 -9.87 -19.19 -0.25
N ARG A 302 -9.72 -18.32 0.76
CA ARG A 302 -10.77 -17.42 1.27
C ARG A 302 -10.67 -15.99 0.72
N ALA A 303 -9.78 -15.71 -0.24
CA ALA A 303 -9.47 -14.35 -0.70
C ALA A 303 -10.72 -13.50 -1.00
N ARG A 304 -11.70 -14.10 -1.69
CA ARG A 304 -12.95 -13.43 -2.05
C ARG A 304 -13.77 -13.03 -0.83
N ASP A 305 -13.77 -13.83 0.23
CA ASP A 305 -14.57 -13.58 1.43
C ASP A 305 -13.85 -12.60 2.39
N PHE A 306 -12.52 -12.53 2.34
CA PHE A 306 -11.74 -11.48 3.00
C PHE A 306 -12.10 -10.06 2.54
N GLU A 307 -12.67 -9.90 1.35
CA GLU A 307 -13.17 -8.62 0.84
C GLU A 307 -14.28 -8.00 1.70
N MET A 308 -14.87 -8.77 2.63
CA MET A 308 -15.90 -8.31 3.56
C MET A 308 -15.61 -8.65 5.04
N ALA A 309 -14.38 -9.06 5.36
CA ALA A 309 -14.02 -9.59 6.70
C ALA A 309 -13.51 -8.52 7.70
N TYR A 310 -13.59 -7.24 7.35
CA TYR A 310 -12.93 -6.16 8.09
C TYR A 310 -13.76 -5.50 9.21
N ASN A 311 -15.04 -5.86 9.38
CA ASN A 311 -15.92 -5.19 10.33
C ASN A 311 -15.76 -5.69 11.78
N PRO A 312 -15.47 -4.81 12.75
CA PRO A 312 -15.23 -5.21 14.13
C PRO A 312 -16.50 -5.58 14.91
N ASN A 313 -17.68 -5.48 14.30
CA ASN A 313 -18.93 -5.95 14.89
C ASN A 313 -19.28 -7.39 14.49
N ASP A 314 -18.61 -7.95 13.48
CA ASP A 314 -18.68 -9.38 13.19
C ASP A 314 -17.84 -10.17 14.20
N CYS A 315 -18.25 -11.41 14.46
CA CYS A 315 -17.46 -12.35 15.24
C CYS A 315 -16.10 -12.63 14.57
N VAL A 316 -15.13 -13.05 15.37
CA VAL A 316 -13.75 -13.37 14.93
C VAL A 316 -13.70 -14.36 13.76
N GLU A 317 -14.61 -15.34 13.70
CA GLU A 317 -14.67 -16.33 12.62
C GLU A 317 -15.04 -15.70 11.28
N VAL A 318 -16.03 -14.80 11.27
CA VAL A 318 -16.39 -14.03 10.06
C VAL A 318 -15.26 -13.09 9.68
N ARG A 319 -14.57 -12.52 10.68
CA ARG A 319 -13.38 -11.71 10.44
C ARG A 319 -12.20 -12.52 9.92
N TRP A 320 -12.20 -13.85 10.03
CA TRP A 320 -11.25 -14.76 9.36
C TRP A 320 -11.85 -15.46 8.13
N ALA A 321 -12.94 -14.88 7.61
CA ALA A 321 -13.61 -15.34 6.40
C ALA A 321 -14.02 -16.83 6.45
N ALA A 322 -14.35 -17.33 7.66
CA ALA A 322 -14.85 -18.69 7.80
C ALA A 322 -16.16 -18.87 7.02
N SER A 323 -16.24 -19.92 6.21
CA SER A 323 -17.42 -20.22 5.39
C SER A 323 -18.69 -20.34 6.23
N GLU A 324 -19.82 -19.91 5.66
CA GLU A 324 -21.11 -20.07 6.31
C GLU A 324 -21.45 -21.56 6.49
N GLY A 325 -21.89 -21.96 7.68
CA GLY A 325 -22.20 -23.35 8.02
C GLY A 325 -20.98 -24.24 8.34
N SER A 326 -19.75 -23.71 8.33
CA SER A 326 -18.57 -24.49 8.72
C SER A 326 -18.48 -24.73 10.23
N ASP A 327 -17.79 -25.80 10.62
CA ASP A 327 -17.48 -26.10 12.02
C ASP A 327 -16.71 -24.96 12.68
N GLU A 328 -15.79 -24.32 11.95
CA GLU A 328 -15.06 -23.13 12.39
C GLU A 328 -16.02 -22.00 12.77
N ARG A 329 -17.09 -21.78 12.00
CA ARG A 329 -18.05 -20.69 12.22
C ARG A 329 -19.15 -21.03 13.23
N ALA A 330 -19.26 -22.27 13.69
CA ALA A 330 -20.31 -22.71 14.61
C ALA A 330 -20.33 -21.94 15.96
N THR A 331 -19.20 -21.39 16.38
CA THR A 331 -19.05 -20.60 17.62
C THR A 331 -19.40 -19.13 17.45
N CYS A 332 -19.59 -18.65 16.23
CA CYS A 332 -19.90 -17.26 15.92
C CYS A 332 -21.29 -16.88 16.44
N ARG A 333 -21.35 -15.96 17.41
CA ARG A 333 -22.62 -15.48 18.00
C ARG A 333 -22.99 -14.04 17.63
N LYS A 334 -22.13 -13.36 16.87
CA LYS A 334 -22.25 -11.93 16.57
C LYS A 334 -22.03 -11.66 15.09
N ARG A 335 -22.81 -10.73 14.55
CA ARG A 335 -22.67 -10.23 13.18
C ARG A 335 -22.77 -8.71 13.19
N ALA A 336 -22.11 -8.07 12.24
CA ALA A 336 -22.31 -6.65 11.99
C ALA A 336 -23.80 -6.37 11.74
N PRO A 337 -24.34 -5.21 12.14
CA PRO A 337 -25.74 -4.89 11.88
C PRO A 337 -26.06 -4.91 10.38
N GLY A 338 -27.28 -5.32 10.01
CA GLY A 338 -27.73 -5.41 8.62
C GLY A 338 -27.43 -4.18 7.74
N PRO A 339 -27.61 -2.93 8.23
CA PRO A 339 -27.20 -1.74 7.47
C PRO A 339 -25.69 -1.65 7.17
N GLN A 340 -24.83 -2.14 8.08
CA GLN A 340 -23.39 -2.19 7.84
C GLN A 340 -23.03 -3.31 6.86
N GLN A 341 -23.66 -4.48 6.97
CA GLN A 341 -23.46 -5.59 6.03
C GLN A 341 -23.79 -5.18 4.59
N ARG A 342 -24.95 -4.52 4.38
CA ARG A 342 -25.32 -3.99 3.06
C ARG A 342 -24.29 -3.01 2.53
N ARG A 343 -23.84 -2.07 3.37
CA ARG A 343 -22.81 -1.10 2.99
C ARG A 343 -21.49 -1.77 2.62
N MET A 344 -21.05 -2.79 3.36
CA MET A 344 -19.87 -3.57 2.99
C MET A 344 -20.04 -4.28 1.65
N SER A 345 -21.23 -4.81 1.36
CA SER A 345 -21.55 -5.40 0.06
C SER A 345 -21.42 -4.37 -1.07
N ASP A 346 -21.93 -3.14 -0.87
CA ASP A 346 -21.77 -2.04 -1.83
C ASP A 346 -20.29 -1.68 -2.05
N TYR A 347 -19.47 -1.83 -1.01
CA TYR A 347 -18.05 -1.48 -1.00
C TYR A 347 -17.13 -2.64 -1.40
N ARG A 348 -17.65 -3.87 -1.54
CA ARG A 348 -16.87 -5.07 -1.85
C ARG A 348 -16.05 -4.90 -3.12
N LYS A 349 -16.59 -4.18 -4.12
CA LYS A 349 -15.89 -3.88 -5.37
C LYS A 349 -14.54 -3.20 -5.15
N TRP A 350 -14.42 -2.32 -4.16
CA TRP A 350 -13.15 -1.66 -3.84
C TRP A 350 -12.09 -2.67 -3.44
N PHE A 351 -12.47 -3.66 -2.62
CA PHE A 351 -11.58 -4.74 -2.22
C PHE A 351 -11.30 -5.68 -3.37
N ALA A 352 -12.31 -6.10 -4.14
CA ALA A 352 -12.14 -6.96 -5.30
C ALA A 352 -11.18 -6.38 -6.34
N GLU A 353 -11.24 -5.07 -6.59
CA GLU A 353 -10.36 -4.35 -7.53
C GLU A 353 -9.04 -3.89 -6.91
N ARG A 354 -8.81 -4.18 -5.62
CA ARG A 354 -7.68 -3.69 -4.83
C ARG A 354 -7.50 -2.17 -4.88
N ARG A 355 -8.62 -1.46 -4.97
CA ARG A 355 -8.68 -0.02 -5.24
C ARG A 355 -9.62 0.66 -4.26
N ARG A 356 -9.10 1.56 -3.42
CA ARG A 356 -9.93 2.38 -2.53
C ARG A 356 -10.74 3.37 -3.39
N PRO A 357 -11.90 3.84 -2.92
CA PRO A 357 -12.68 4.84 -3.63
C PRO A 357 -11.94 6.20 -3.64
N ALA A 358 -12.27 7.01 -4.64
CA ALA A 358 -11.95 8.43 -4.64
C ALA A 358 -12.59 9.16 -3.44
N ARG A 359 -12.01 10.30 -3.07
CA ARG A 359 -12.58 11.15 -2.01
C ARG A 359 -13.83 11.87 -2.47
#